data_AF-A0A957F4H3-F1
#
_entry.id   AF-A0A957F4H3-F1
#
_cell.length_a   1.000
_cell.length_b   1.000
_cell.length_c   1.000
_cell.angle_alpha   90.00
_cell.angle_beta   90.00
_cell.angle_gamma   90.00
#
_symmetry.space_group_name_H-M   'P 1'
#
loop_
_entity.id
_entity.type
_entity.pdbx_description
1 polymer ?
#
loop_
_entity_poly.entity_id
_entity_poly.type
_entity_poly.pdbx_seq_one_letter_code
_entity_poly.pdbx_strand_id
1 'polypeptide(L)'
;EAVAALYAVAYKLKFASKQAMGRDYGVLPLEGLWWAADMDSFTAARDKSAWDWTMMIMQPDWITPAMFAEACAVVQKQKGLPALDQLRLETYAEGLAVQIMHVGSYEDEAPVLQRLHHEFMPANGYAFNGKHHEIYLSDPRRVAPEKLKTVLRQPVVRE
;
A
#
# COMPACT_ATOMS: atom_id res chain seq x y z
N GLU A 1 -12.07 8.39 1.69
CA GLU A 1 -12.26 8.31 3.16
C GLU A 1 -11.25 7.40 3.84
N ALA A 2 -11.05 6.16 3.37
CA ALA A 2 -10.08 5.20 3.93
C ALA A 2 -8.65 5.77 4.08
N VAL A 3 -8.08 6.35 3.02
CA VAL A 3 -6.73 6.97 3.06
C VAL A 3 -6.63 8.08 4.10
N ALA A 4 -7.69 8.88 4.27
CA ALA A 4 -7.71 9.95 5.28
C ALA A 4 -7.71 9.37 6.71
N ALA A 5 -8.45 8.28 6.94
CA ALA A 5 -8.45 7.57 8.22
C ALA A 5 -7.08 6.92 8.52
N LEU A 6 -6.48 6.23 7.53
CA LEU A 6 -5.14 5.65 7.61
C LEU A 6 -4.10 6.69 8.05
N TYR A 7 -4.00 7.81 7.35
CA TYR A 7 -3.04 8.86 7.73
C TYR A 7 -3.35 9.47 9.10
N ALA A 8 -4.62 9.70 9.43
CA ALA A 8 -4.99 10.27 10.72
C ALA A 8 -4.53 9.38 11.89
N VAL A 9 -4.71 8.07 11.79
CA VAL A 9 -4.26 7.10 12.80
C VAL A 9 -2.74 6.93 12.79
N ALA A 10 -2.10 6.85 11.61
CA ALA A 10 -0.65 6.71 11.49
C ALA A 10 0.10 7.90 12.12
N TYR A 11 -0.35 9.14 11.88
CA TYR A 11 0.23 10.32 12.53
C TYR A 11 -0.04 10.33 14.03
N LYS A 12 -1.24 9.91 14.47
CA LYS A 12 -1.56 9.84 15.90
C LYS A 12 -0.64 8.85 16.63
N LEU A 13 -0.40 7.68 16.04
CA LEU A 13 0.54 6.68 16.54
C LEU A 13 1.97 7.22 16.61
N LYS A 14 2.46 7.88 15.55
CA LYS A 14 3.78 8.52 15.54
C LYS A 14 3.96 9.47 16.73
N PHE A 15 3.02 10.39 16.92
CA PHE A 15 3.13 11.38 18.00
C PHE A 15 3.00 10.74 19.39
N ALA A 16 2.10 9.77 19.55
CA ALA A 16 1.96 9.03 20.81
C ALA A 16 3.24 8.24 21.14
N SER A 17 3.84 7.56 20.16
CA SER A 17 5.12 6.85 20.31
C SER A 17 6.25 7.78 20.75
N LYS A 18 6.36 8.96 20.12
CA LYS A 18 7.34 9.97 20.49
C LYS A 18 7.15 10.46 21.91
N GLN A 19 5.91 10.74 22.31
CA GLN A 19 5.60 11.30 23.64
C GLN A 19 5.74 10.28 24.77
N ALA A 20 5.21 9.07 24.59
CA ALA A 20 5.14 8.06 25.64
C ALA A 20 6.43 7.24 25.77
N MET A 21 7.16 7.04 24.67
CA MET A 21 8.32 6.14 24.62
C MET A 21 9.62 6.82 24.18
N GLY A 22 9.58 8.10 23.79
CA GLY A 22 10.74 8.78 23.22
C GLY A 22 11.16 8.26 21.83
N ARG A 23 10.33 7.41 21.19
CA ARG A 23 10.63 6.79 19.90
C ARG A 23 9.90 7.53 18.77
N ASP A 24 10.63 8.34 18.01
CA ASP A 24 10.12 9.03 16.82
C ASP A 24 10.39 8.21 15.55
N TYR A 25 9.49 8.27 14.58
CA TYR A 25 9.64 7.62 13.28
C TYR A 25 8.90 8.41 12.20
N GLY A 26 9.31 8.28 10.93
CA GLY A 26 8.59 8.86 9.80
C GLY A 26 7.31 8.05 9.52
N VAL A 27 6.20 8.73 9.21
CA VAL A 27 5.06 8.03 8.60
C VAL A 27 5.51 7.56 7.21
N LEU A 28 5.46 6.25 7.01
CA LEU A 28 5.98 5.60 5.81
C LEU A 28 5.06 5.84 4.61
N PRO A 29 5.56 5.57 3.38
CA PRO A 29 4.76 5.68 2.16
C PRO A 29 3.41 4.96 2.26
N LEU A 30 2.42 5.48 1.54
CA LEU A 30 1.17 4.75 1.34
C LEU A 30 1.47 3.54 0.46
N GLU A 31 0.85 2.42 0.79
CA GLU A 31 0.92 1.17 0.07
C GLU A 31 -0.49 0.73 -0.32
N GLY A 32 -0.64 0.09 -1.48
CA GLY A 32 -1.91 -0.40 -2.01
C GLY A 32 -1.78 -1.84 -2.50
N LEU A 33 -2.62 -2.73 -2.00
CA LEU A 33 -2.83 -4.05 -2.57
C LEU A 33 -4.04 -4.01 -3.51
N TRP A 34 -3.91 -4.60 -4.68
CA TRP A 34 -4.91 -4.60 -5.73
C TRP A 34 -5.16 -6.02 -6.25
N TRP A 35 -6.43 -6.38 -6.43
CA TRP A 35 -6.83 -7.64 -7.03
C TRP A 35 -8.22 -7.53 -7.66
N ALA A 36 -8.59 -8.52 -8.47
CA ALA A 36 -9.93 -8.69 -8.99
C ALA A 36 -10.29 -10.18 -8.93
N ALA A 37 -11.60 -10.49 -8.96
CA ALA A 37 -12.06 -11.88 -9.00
C ALA A 37 -11.55 -12.63 -10.25
N ASP A 38 -11.45 -11.91 -11.36
CA ASP A 38 -10.75 -12.33 -12.56
C ASP A 38 -9.51 -11.45 -12.74
N MET A 39 -8.32 -12.03 -12.59
CA MET A 39 -7.08 -11.28 -12.69
C MET A 39 -6.78 -10.76 -14.10
N ASP A 40 -7.43 -11.30 -15.14
CA ASP A 40 -7.37 -10.74 -16.50
C ASP A 40 -8.01 -9.34 -16.56
N SER A 41 -8.86 -9.01 -15.59
CA SER A 41 -9.45 -7.67 -15.42
C SER A 41 -8.43 -6.61 -15.00
N PHE A 42 -7.29 -7.02 -14.41
CA PHE A 42 -6.21 -6.10 -14.03
C PHE A 42 -5.25 -5.82 -15.21
N THR A 43 -5.05 -6.81 -16.09
CA THR A 43 -4.09 -6.74 -17.20
C THR A 43 -4.74 -6.28 -18.49
N ALA A 44 -5.74 -7.01 -19.00
CA ALA A 44 -6.28 -6.81 -20.35
C ALA A 44 -7.44 -5.81 -20.40
N ALA A 45 -8.39 -5.89 -19.45
CA ALA A 45 -9.60 -5.06 -19.48
C ALA A 45 -9.43 -3.70 -18.75
N ARG A 46 -8.55 -3.64 -17.75
CA ARG A 46 -8.37 -2.49 -16.82
C ARG A 46 -9.69 -1.91 -16.30
N ASP A 47 -10.69 -2.76 -16.07
CA ASP A 47 -11.97 -2.33 -15.51
C ASP A 47 -11.80 -2.06 -14.00
N LYS A 48 -11.44 -0.82 -13.69
CA LYS A 48 -11.22 -0.35 -12.32
C LYS A 48 -12.46 -0.49 -11.43
N SER A 49 -13.65 -0.69 -12.00
CA SER A 49 -14.88 -0.89 -11.22
C SER A 49 -14.97 -2.29 -10.59
N ALA A 50 -14.21 -3.25 -11.11
CA ALA A 50 -14.15 -4.62 -10.61
C ALA A 50 -12.99 -4.87 -9.63
N TRP A 51 -12.25 -3.82 -9.27
CA TRP A 51 -11.04 -3.95 -8.45
C TRP A 51 -11.37 -3.88 -6.96
N ASP A 52 -10.92 -4.89 -6.25
CA ASP A 52 -10.82 -4.86 -4.81
C ASP A 52 -9.44 -4.33 -4.40
N TRP A 53 -9.38 -3.69 -3.23
CA TRP A 53 -8.15 -3.10 -2.75
C TRP A 53 -8.00 -3.12 -1.23
N THR A 54 -6.77 -2.95 -0.78
CA THR A 54 -6.44 -2.65 0.62
C THR A 54 -5.35 -1.59 0.64
N MET A 55 -5.65 -0.45 1.25
CA MET A 55 -4.67 0.61 1.49
C MET A 55 -4.01 0.37 2.84
N MET A 56 -2.70 0.58 2.93
CA MET A 56 -1.93 0.34 4.15
C MET A 56 -0.77 1.33 4.32
N ILE A 57 -0.32 1.48 5.57
CA ILE A 57 0.87 2.26 5.93
C ILE A 57 1.60 1.42 6.98
N MET A 58 2.80 0.95 6.65
CA MET A 58 3.60 0.15 7.58
C MET A 58 3.81 0.87 8.92
N GLN A 59 3.64 0.13 10.01
CA GLN A 59 3.93 0.58 11.36
C GLN A 59 5.16 -0.15 11.91
N PRO A 60 6.02 0.52 12.70
CA PRO A 60 7.12 -0.14 13.39
C PRO A 60 6.65 -1.30 14.28
N ASP A 61 7.51 -2.30 14.48
CA ASP A 61 7.22 -3.52 15.25
C ASP A 61 6.86 -3.27 16.72
N TRP A 62 7.30 -2.16 17.31
CA TRP A 62 6.94 -1.77 18.67
C TRP A 62 5.54 -1.14 18.79
N ILE A 63 4.84 -0.88 17.69
CA ILE A 63 3.45 -0.41 17.72
C ILE A 63 2.54 -1.59 18.05
N THR A 64 1.88 -1.52 19.20
CA THR A 64 1.03 -2.59 19.70
C THR A 64 -0.44 -2.41 19.32
N PRO A 65 -1.26 -3.48 19.34
CA PRO A 65 -2.71 -3.38 19.17
C PRO A 65 -3.38 -2.41 20.16
N ALA A 66 -2.88 -2.32 21.40
CA ALA A 66 -3.40 -1.40 22.41
C ALA A 66 -3.16 0.07 22.02
N MET A 67 -1.95 0.40 21.55
CA MET A 67 -1.64 1.74 21.05
C MET A 67 -2.49 2.11 19.83
N PHE A 68 -2.70 1.14 18.93
CA PHE A 68 -3.56 1.31 17.77
C PHE A 68 -5.01 1.58 18.17
N ALA A 69 -5.58 0.78 19.07
CA ALA A 69 -6.95 0.98 19.58
C ALA A 69 -7.13 2.35 20.24
N GLU A 70 -6.17 2.80 21.05
CA GLU A 70 -6.19 4.13 21.66
C GLU A 70 -6.12 5.23 20.60
N ALA A 71 -5.24 5.10 19.61
CA ALA A 71 -5.13 6.06 18.51
C ALA A 71 -6.45 6.16 17.73
N CYS A 72 -7.09 5.04 17.40
CA CYS A 72 -8.40 5.01 16.76
C CYS A 72 -9.47 5.71 17.60
N ALA A 73 -9.54 5.45 18.91
CA ALA A 73 -10.50 6.10 19.81
C ALA A 73 -10.31 7.63 19.88
N VAL A 74 -9.06 8.10 19.94
CA VAL A 74 -8.76 9.54 19.92
C VAL A 74 -9.15 10.18 18.58
N VAL A 75 -8.79 9.55 17.46
CA VAL A 75 -9.12 10.09 16.13
C VAL A 75 -10.63 10.08 15.91
N GLN A 76 -11.35 9.05 16.36
CA GLN A 76 -12.81 8.99 16.31
C GLN A 76 -13.42 10.18 17.04
N LYS A 77 -12.98 10.47 18.27
CA LYS A 77 -13.48 11.60 19.06
C LYS A 77 -13.18 12.96 18.41
N GLN A 78 -12.04 13.09 17.76
CA GLN A 78 -11.59 14.37 17.19
C GLN A 78 -12.12 14.66 15.79
N LYS A 79 -12.31 13.63 14.96
CA LYS A 79 -12.59 13.77 13.53
C LYS A 79 -13.82 13.01 13.04
N GLY A 80 -14.29 12.00 13.78
CA GLY A 80 -15.46 11.21 13.41
C GLY A 80 -15.39 10.61 12.01
N LEU A 81 -14.22 10.12 11.57
CA LEU A 81 -14.03 9.66 10.20
C LEU A 81 -14.80 8.34 9.94
N PRO A 82 -15.65 8.26 8.89
CA PRO A 82 -16.50 7.09 8.65
C PRO A 82 -15.76 5.76 8.50
N ALA A 83 -14.54 5.77 7.94
CA ALA A 83 -13.77 4.56 7.67
C ALA A 83 -12.86 4.09 8.84
N LEU A 84 -13.03 4.65 10.04
CA LEU A 84 -12.21 4.26 11.21
C LEU A 84 -12.48 2.84 11.70
N ASP A 85 -13.71 2.37 11.56
CA ASP A 85 -14.14 1.02 11.93
C ASP A 85 -13.58 -0.07 11.03
N GLN A 86 -13.19 0.26 9.80
CA GLN A 86 -12.58 -0.64 8.82
C GLN A 86 -11.06 -0.79 8.99
N LEU A 87 -10.44 0.06 9.81
CA LEU A 87 -9.00 0.01 10.06
C LEU A 87 -8.64 -1.18 10.94
N ARG A 88 -7.53 -1.82 10.60
CA ARG A 88 -6.95 -2.94 11.35
C ARG A 88 -5.43 -2.81 11.40
N LEU A 89 -4.84 -3.33 12.48
CA LEU A 89 -3.40 -3.50 12.61
C LEU A 89 -3.10 -4.99 12.39
N GLU A 90 -2.38 -5.29 11.31
CA GLU A 90 -2.08 -6.67 10.91
C GLU A 90 -0.62 -6.81 10.50
N THR A 91 -0.09 -8.03 10.68
CA THR A 91 1.18 -8.43 10.08
C THR A 91 0.92 -8.89 8.65
N TYR A 92 1.63 -8.31 7.69
CA TYR A 92 1.57 -8.70 6.29
C TYR A 92 2.90 -9.32 5.86
N ALA A 93 2.90 -10.63 5.62
CA ALA A 93 4.05 -11.38 5.13
C ALA A 93 3.88 -11.64 3.64
N GLU A 94 4.38 -10.72 2.80
CA GLU A 94 4.23 -10.77 1.34
C GLU A 94 5.00 -11.94 0.70
N GLY A 95 6.12 -12.35 1.32
CA GLY A 95 6.95 -13.43 0.82
C GLY A 95 7.84 -13.03 -0.35
N LEU A 96 8.13 -13.98 -1.24
CA LEU A 96 8.96 -13.75 -2.41
C LEU A 96 8.21 -12.88 -3.42
N ALA A 97 8.86 -11.82 -3.90
CA ALA A 97 8.27 -10.90 -4.86
C ALA A 97 9.32 -10.40 -5.85
N VAL A 98 8.85 -9.99 -7.02
CA VAL A 98 9.61 -9.19 -7.98
C VAL A 98 9.09 -7.76 -7.92
N GLN A 99 9.98 -6.78 -8.10
CA GLN A 99 9.58 -5.37 -8.07
C GLN A 99 10.35 -4.54 -9.10
N ILE A 100 9.73 -3.46 -9.54
CA ILE A 100 10.28 -2.50 -10.48
C ILE A 100 9.82 -1.08 -10.10
N MET A 101 10.70 -0.10 -10.31
CA MET A 101 10.35 1.30 -10.11
C MET A 101 9.63 1.84 -11.35
N HIS A 102 8.45 2.40 -11.17
CA HIS A 102 7.78 3.25 -12.15
C HIS A 102 8.08 4.72 -11.85
N VAL A 103 8.40 5.48 -12.91
CA VAL A 103 8.53 6.94 -12.84
C VAL A 103 7.61 7.55 -13.88
N GLY A 104 6.54 8.22 -13.44
CA GLY A 104 5.49 8.74 -14.30
C GLY A 104 4.10 8.64 -13.68
N SER A 105 3.07 9.00 -14.45
CA SER A 105 1.67 8.93 -14.00
C SER A 105 1.26 7.48 -13.70
N TYR A 106 0.38 7.27 -12.72
CA TYR A 106 -0.19 5.95 -12.40
C TYR A 106 -0.94 5.33 -13.60
N GLU A 107 -1.44 6.16 -14.51
CA GLU A 107 -2.15 5.69 -15.70
C GLU A 107 -1.21 4.99 -16.70
N ASP A 108 0.08 5.35 -16.66
CA ASP A 108 1.15 4.92 -17.57
C ASP A 108 1.95 3.72 -17.04
N GLU A 109 1.49 3.04 -16.00
CA GLU A 109 2.19 1.88 -15.40
C GLU A 109 2.14 0.63 -16.28
N ALA A 110 1.21 0.56 -17.24
CA ALA A 110 0.92 -0.63 -18.04
C ALA A 110 2.16 -1.21 -18.78
N PRO A 111 3.01 -0.41 -19.47
CA PRO A 111 4.20 -0.95 -20.12
C PRO A 111 5.23 -1.52 -19.13
N VAL A 112 5.35 -0.92 -17.95
CA VAL A 112 6.27 -1.38 -16.90
C VAL A 112 5.79 -2.71 -16.31
N LEU A 113 4.49 -2.82 -16.05
CA LEU A 113 3.85 -4.07 -15.61
C LEU A 113 3.96 -5.17 -16.67
N GLN A 114 3.73 -4.85 -17.94
CA GLN A 114 3.86 -5.81 -19.04
C GLN A 114 5.26 -6.44 -19.04
N ARG A 115 6.31 -5.61 -18.95
CA ARG A 115 7.69 -6.09 -18.89
C ARG A 115 7.96 -6.94 -17.65
N LEU A 116 7.45 -6.55 -16.48
CA LEU A 116 7.61 -7.32 -15.25
C LEU A 116 6.95 -8.70 -15.37
N HIS A 117 5.70 -8.73 -15.83
CA HIS A 117 4.83 -9.90 -15.85
C HIS A 117 5.11 -10.87 -17.01
N HIS A 118 5.36 -10.36 -18.20
CA HIS A 118 5.42 -11.17 -19.42
C HIS A 118 6.83 -11.34 -19.99
N GLU A 119 7.83 -10.62 -19.44
CA GLU A 119 9.23 -10.79 -19.83
C GLU A 119 10.06 -11.29 -18.65
N PHE A 120 10.13 -10.51 -17.55
CA PHE A 120 11.03 -10.83 -16.45
C PHE A 120 10.63 -12.07 -15.67
N MET A 121 9.37 -12.16 -15.24
CA MET A 121 8.86 -13.32 -14.47
C MET A 121 9.08 -14.66 -15.20
N PRO A 122 8.59 -14.86 -16.44
CA PRO A 122 8.77 -16.14 -17.14
C PRO A 122 10.24 -16.44 -17.47
N ALA A 123 11.04 -15.42 -17.83
CA ALA A 123 12.47 -15.62 -18.09
C ALA A 123 13.27 -16.06 -16.86
N ASN A 124 12.72 -15.89 -15.65
CA ASN A 124 13.35 -16.25 -14.38
C ASN A 124 12.62 -17.38 -13.64
N GLY A 125 11.69 -18.09 -14.29
CA GLY A 125 10.96 -19.22 -13.70
C GLY A 125 10.03 -18.83 -12.55
N TYR A 126 9.38 -17.68 -12.66
CA TYR A 126 8.42 -17.18 -11.69
C TYR A 126 7.00 -17.16 -12.23
N ALA A 127 6.06 -17.67 -11.43
CA ALA A 127 4.63 -17.54 -11.64
C ALA A 127 4.00 -16.54 -10.67
N PHE A 128 2.80 -16.04 -11.01
CA PHE A 128 2.04 -15.13 -10.16
C PHE A 128 1.69 -15.75 -8.81
N ASN A 129 1.77 -14.96 -7.74
CA ASN A 129 1.30 -15.32 -6.42
C ASN A 129 0.68 -14.10 -5.72
N GLY A 130 -0.51 -14.24 -5.17
CA GLY A 130 -1.12 -13.16 -4.38
C GLY A 130 -1.47 -11.87 -5.15
N LYS A 131 -1.58 -10.78 -4.40
CA LYS A 131 -2.15 -9.49 -4.85
C LYS A 131 -1.07 -8.58 -5.44
N HIS A 132 -1.42 -7.78 -6.44
CA HIS A 132 -0.51 -6.74 -6.94
C HIS A 132 -0.28 -5.69 -5.85
N HIS A 133 0.95 -5.22 -5.69
CA HIS A 133 1.33 -4.33 -4.60
C HIS A 133 2.04 -3.08 -5.13
N GLU A 134 1.48 -1.91 -4.84
CA GLU A 134 2.04 -0.60 -5.18
C GLU A 134 2.51 0.15 -3.93
N ILE A 135 3.68 0.78 -4.00
CA ILE A 135 4.23 1.63 -2.92
C ILE A 135 4.42 3.05 -3.46
N TYR A 136 3.60 3.99 -2.98
CA TYR A 136 3.57 5.38 -3.46
C TYR A 136 4.60 6.25 -2.74
N LEU A 137 5.81 6.34 -3.31
CA LEU A 137 6.92 7.09 -2.71
C LEU A 137 6.77 8.61 -2.84
N SER A 138 5.93 9.06 -3.77
CA SER A 138 5.70 10.48 -4.05
C SER A 138 4.30 10.90 -3.59
N ASP A 139 4.18 12.12 -3.07
CA ASP A 139 2.87 12.72 -2.78
C ASP A 139 2.32 13.36 -4.07
N PRO A 140 1.23 12.83 -4.66
CA PRO A 140 0.68 13.34 -5.92
C PRO A 140 0.12 14.77 -5.82
N ARG A 141 -0.05 15.30 -4.60
CA ARG A 141 -0.45 16.70 -4.39
C ARG A 141 0.73 17.67 -4.48
N ARG A 142 1.97 17.15 -4.44
CA ARG A 142 3.21 17.94 -4.35
C ARG A 142 4.16 17.70 -5.52
N VAL A 143 4.03 16.56 -6.19
CA VAL A 143 4.92 16.11 -7.26
C VAL A 143 4.12 16.04 -8.55
N ALA A 144 4.66 16.60 -9.62
CA ALA A 144 4.04 16.54 -10.94
C ALA A 144 3.95 15.09 -11.45
N PRO A 145 2.89 14.71 -12.20
CA PRO A 145 2.63 13.33 -12.61
C PRO A 145 3.85 12.63 -13.24
N GLU A 146 4.58 13.31 -14.11
CA GLU A 146 5.74 12.77 -14.82
C GLU A 146 6.98 12.51 -13.93
N LYS A 147 6.92 12.92 -12.65
CA LYS A 147 7.98 12.73 -11.65
C LYS A 147 7.55 11.86 -10.48
N LEU A 148 6.30 11.37 -10.48
CA LEU A 148 5.83 10.45 -9.46
C LEU A 148 6.67 9.17 -9.50
N LYS A 149 6.93 8.62 -8.32
CA LYS A 149 7.67 7.37 -8.14
C LYS A 149 6.79 6.38 -7.41
N THR A 150 6.54 5.24 -8.05
CA THR A 150 5.79 4.12 -7.48
C THR A 150 6.65 2.87 -7.59
N VAL A 151 6.81 2.12 -6.51
CA VAL A 151 7.34 0.75 -6.63
C VAL A 151 6.16 -0.14 -7.00
N LEU A 152 6.26 -0.81 -8.14
CA LEU A 152 5.32 -1.84 -8.56
C LEU A 152 5.91 -3.19 -8.16
N ARG A 153 5.18 -3.97 -7.38
CA ARG A 153 5.62 -5.24 -6.84
C ARG A 153 4.58 -6.30 -7.10
N GLN A 154 5.05 -7.45 -7.55
CA GLN A 154 4.24 -8.64 -7.77
C GLN A 154 4.80 -9.77 -6.92
N PRO A 155 4.05 -10.31 -5.94
CA PRO A 155 4.45 -11.53 -5.27
C PRO A 155 4.47 -12.70 -6.28
N VAL A 156 5.41 -13.60 -6.08
CA VAL A 156 5.68 -14.72 -7.00
C VAL A 156 5.95 -16.02 -6.25
N VAL A 157 5.78 -17.13 -6.97
CA VAL A 157 6.30 -18.46 -6.59
C VAL A 157 7.24 -18.95 -7.67
N ARG A 158 8.18 -19.82 -7.30
CA ARG A 158 9.00 -20.53 -8.29
C ARG A 158 8.16 -21.62 -8.92
N GLU A 159 8.21 -21.71 -10.25
CA GLU A 159 7.76 -22.90 -10.97
C GLU A 159 8.67 -24.10 -10.70
#